data_AF-A0A956DU21-F1
#
_entry.id   AF-A0A956DU21-F1
#
_cell.length_a   1.000
_cell.length_b   1.000
_cell.length_c   1.000
_cell.angle_alpha   90.00
_cell.angle_beta   90.00
_cell.angle_gamma   90.00
#
_symmetry.space_group_name_H-M   'P 1'
#
loop_
_entity.id
_entity.type
_entity.pdbx_description
1 polymer ?
#
loop_
_entity_poly.entity_id
_entity_poly.type
_entity_poly.pdbx_seq_one_letter_code
_entity_poly.pdbx_strand_id
1 'polypeptide(L)'
;MHRSIALALSCLLATACATEPTSDDRPQVGDAAGQSAPEQATPSENRTASAVRVLERGGDFGFSLRDSAVADQVRARCEARGASQVEACIEEMIASAAGEGVAFSPAGDGLTRFVSYAQEEGERVILIEALVRFEDLGDGLVEIRGERLLKGPKLPLDTRLLIDVVDEDTIAMDKQPGAHPRSGGARLVFHRSAE
;
A
#
# COMPACT_ATOMS: atom_id res chain seq x y z
N MET A 1 13.52 -11.47 -20.91
CA MET A 1 13.61 -11.73 -19.45
C MET A 1 13.18 -10.46 -18.73
N HIS A 2 11.87 -10.27 -18.61
CA HIS A 2 11.32 -9.11 -17.88
C HIS A 2 11.48 -9.37 -16.39
N ARG A 3 12.19 -8.48 -15.69
CA ARG A 3 12.22 -8.48 -14.22
C ARG A 3 11.04 -7.62 -13.77
N SER A 4 9.89 -8.27 -13.61
CA SER A 4 8.61 -7.65 -13.23
C SER A 4 8.73 -6.80 -11.95
N ILE A 5 7.86 -5.81 -11.79
CA ILE A 5 7.82 -4.95 -10.59
C ILE A 5 7.37 -5.75 -9.36
N ALA A 6 6.79 -6.95 -9.56
CA ALA A 6 6.72 -8.04 -8.58
C ALA A 6 8.02 -8.31 -7.77
N LEU A 7 9.22 -7.94 -8.27
CA LEU A 7 10.47 -8.02 -7.52
C LEU A 7 10.62 -6.90 -6.47
N ALA A 8 10.04 -5.72 -6.72
CA ALA A 8 9.92 -4.67 -5.71
C ALA A 8 8.97 -5.12 -4.58
N LEU A 9 7.86 -5.77 -4.92
CA LEU A 9 6.93 -6.32 -3.93
C LEU A 9 7.50 -7.52 -3.16
N SER A 10 8.22 -8.42 -3.85
CA SER A 10 8.90 -9.55 -3.20
C SER A 10 10.05 -9.10 -2.28
N CYS A 11 10.69 -7.96 -2.58
CA CYS A 11 11.66 -7.33 -1.69
C CYS A 11 11.07 -6.69 -0.42
N LEU A 12 9.73 -6.61 -0.24
CA LEU A 12 9.16 -6.26 1.08
C LEU A 12 9.41 -7.33 2.15
N LEU A 13 9.66 -8.59 1.75
CA LEU A 13 9.35 -9.75 2.60
C LEU A 13 10.56 -10.56 3.04
N ALA A 14 11.77 -10.20 2.58
CA ALA A 14 12.92 -11.09 2.58
C ALA A 14 14.23 -10.44 3.07
N THR A 15 14.27 -9.94 4.31
CA THR A 15 15.49 -10.04 5.17
C THR A 15 15.22 -9.65 6.61
N ALA A 16 15.29 -10.63 7.52
CA ALA A 16 15.38 -10.40 8.96
C ALA A 16 16.69 -11.03 9.47
N CYS A 17 17.63 -10.21 9.91
CA CYS A 17 18.81 -10.61 10.69
C CYS A 17 18.96 -9.64 11.86
N ALA A 18 19.09 -10.19 13.08
CA ALA A 18 18.97 -9.46 14.32
C ALA A 18 20.19 -8.59 14.67
N THR A 19 19.98 -7.56 15.50
CA THR A 19 20.61 -7.37 16.83
C THR A 19 19.98 -6.13 17.50
N GLU A 20 19.66 -6.20 18.79
CA GLU A 20 19.11 -5.07 19.57
C GLU A 20 20.14 -3.94 19.77
N PRO A 21 19.68 -2.70 20.00
CA PRO A 21 19.97 -2.14 21.33
C PRO A 21 18.81 -1.35 21.97
N THR A 22 18.86 -1.30 23.30
CA THR A 22 17.98 -0.55 24.20
C THR A 22 18.22 0.96 24.15
N SER A 23 17.18 1.77 24.42
CA SER A 23 17.30 2.87 25.39
C SER A 23 15.94 3.34 25.93
N ASP A 24 15.93 3.59 27.23
CA ASP A 24 14.91 4.32 27.98
C ASP A 24 15.07 5.83 27.73
N ASP A 25 13.99 6.62 27.75
CA ASP A 25 13.77 7.68 28.76
C ASP A 25 12.45 8.44 28.54
N ARG A 26 11.89 8.99 29.61
CA ARG A 26 10.62 9.75 29.63
C ARG A 26 10.78 11.01 30.49
N PRO A 27 10.12 12.14 30.15
CA PRO A 27 9.28 12.74 31.20
C PRO A 27 7.96 13.42 30.75
N GLN A 28 7.14 13.73 31.77
CA GLN A 28 5.82 14.40 31.81
C GLN A 28 6.03 15.93 32.12
N VAL A 29 5.10 16.90 32.13
CA VAL A 29 3.62 17.00 32.28
C VAL A 29 3.12 18.29 31.55
N GLY A 30 1.81 18.43 31.27
CA GLY A 30 1.24 19.74 30.89
C GLY A 30 -0.30 19.81 30.74
N ASP A 31 -1.04 19.89 31.85
CA ASP A 31 -2.50 20.15 31.85
C ASP A 31 -2.85 21.63 31.68
N ALA A 32 -3.92 21.92 30.92
CA ALA A 32 -4.68 23.17 31.02
C ALA A 32 -6.13 22.98 30.50
N ALA A 33 -7.12 23.05 31.39
CA ALA A 33 -8.54 22.94 31.05
C ALA A 33 -9.17 24.32 30.76
N GLY A 34 -10.13 24.41 29.84
CA GLY A 34 -10.87 25.66 29.62
C GLY A 34 -11.97 25.66 28.54
N GLN A 35 -13.22 25.51 29.00
CA GLN A 35 -14.47 26.02 28.39
C GLN A 35 -15.07 25.28 27.18
N SER A 36 -16.39 25.07 27.26
CA SER A 36 -17.22 24.33 26.29
C SER A 36 -18.27 25.24 25.65
N ALA A 37 -18.39 25.22 24.31
CA ALA A 37 -19.60 25.53 23.52
C ALA A 37 -19.28 25.54 22.01
N PRO A 38 -20.27 25.34 21.12
CA PRO A 38 -21.27 24.27 21.09
C PRO A 38 -20.89 23.18 20.07
N GLU A 39 -21.60 22.06 20.10
CA GLU A 39 -21.33 20.87 19.29
C GLU A 39 -21.64 21.10 17.79
N GLN A 40 -20.63 21.52 17.01
CA GLN A 40 -20.63 21.29 15.57
C GLN A 40 -20.18 19.85 15.33
N ALA A 41 -21.06 19.03 14.73
CA ALA A 41 -20.73 17.67 14.32
C ALA A 41 -19.46 17.67 13.47
N THR A 42 -18.41 17.00 13.96
CA THR A 42 -17.09 16.97 13.33
C THR A 42 -17.12 16.12 12.07
N PRO A 43 -16.71 16.65 10.89
CA PRO A 43 -16.72 15.86 9.65
C PRO A 43 -15.75 14.67 9.62
N SER A 44 -14.89 14.50 10.62
CA SER A 44 -13.89 13.42 10.67
C SER A 44 -14.52 12.04 10.74
N GLU A 45 -15.33 11.72 11.77
CA GLU A 45 -15.80 10.34 12.02
C GLU A 45 -16.55 9.73 10.82
N ASN A 46 -17.30 10.56 10.08
CA ASN A 46 -18.05 10.13 8.91
C ASN A 46 -17.16 9.91 7.66
N ARG A 47 -15.96 10.50 7.61
CA ARG A 47 -14.94 10.22 6.60
C ARG A 47 -14.09 8.99 6.98
N THR A 48 -13.75 8.80 8.25
CA THR A 48 -12.92 7.67 8.69
C THR A 48 -13.64 6.33 8.53
N ALA A 49 -14.87 6.22 9.03
CA ALA A 49 -15.70 5.04 8.81
C ALA A 49 -16.00 4.76 7.33
N SER A 50 -15.74 5.72 6.42
CA SER A 50 -15.82 5.51 4.97
C SER A 50 -14.61 4.75 4.42
N ALA A 51 -13.39 4.95 4.96
CA ALA A 51 -12.16 4.38 4.42
C ALA A 51 -12.13 2.85 4.56
N VAL A 52 -12.37 2.32 5.77
CA VAL A 52 -12.50 0.87 5.99
C VAL A 52 -13.65 0.29 5.14
N ARG A 53 -14.79 0.98 5.04
CA ARG A 53 -15.92 0.55 4.20
C ARG A 53 -15.60 0.51 2.71
N VAL A 54 -14.73 1.38 2.18
CA VAL A 54 -14.27 1.32 0.79
C VAL A 54 -13.48 0.03 0.54
N LEU A 55 -12.62 -0.37 1.48
CA LEU A 55 -11.83 -1.60 1.38
C LEU A 55 -12.66 -2.87 1.66
N GLU A 56 -13.60 -2.84 2.61
CA GLU A 56 -14.50 -3.96 2.92
C GLU A 56 -15.54 -4.23 1.83
N ARG A 57 -15.96 -3.19 1.10
CA ARG A 57 -16.79 -3.33 -0.12
C ARG A 57 -16.09 -4.17 -1.19
N GLY A 58 -14.75 -4.19 -1.15
CA GLY A 58 -13.93 -5.00 -2.03
C GLY A 58 -13.71 -4.38 -3.41
N GLY A 59 -13.23 -5.23 -4.32
CA GLY A 59 -12.91 -4.89 -5.71
C GLY A 59 -11.41 -5.02 -6.02
N ASP A 60 -11.10 -4.93 -7.31
CA ASP A 60 -9.74 -4.91 -7.84
C ASP A 60 -9.26 -3.46 -7.98
N PHE A 61 -7.99 -3.22 -7.63
CA PHE A 61 -7.30 -1.94 -7.81
C PHE A 61 -6.01 -2.16 -8.61
N GLY A 62 -5.98 -1.68 -9.85
CA GLY A 62 -4.83 -1.74 -10.75
C GLY A 62 -3.78 -0.67 -10.41
N PHE A 63 -2.51 -1.03 -10.51
CA PHE A 63 -1.39 -0.16 -10.18
C PHE A 63 -1.19 0.95 -11.23
N SER A 64 -1.12 2.22 -10.81
CA SER A 64 -0.73 3.34 -11.67
C SER A 64 0.75 3.66 -11.50
N LEU A 65 1.55 3.33 -12.51
CA LEU A 65 2.94 3.76 -12.57
C LEU A 65 3.06 5.30 -12.69
N ARG A 66 2.11 5.98 -13.34
CA ARG A 66 2.18 7.43 -13.59
C ARG A 66 1.97 8.26 -12.32
N ASP A 67 1.06 7.82 -11.46
CA ASP A 67 0.66 8.55 -10.25
C ASP A 67 1.45 8.13 -8.99
N SER A 68 2.29 7.10 -9.12
CA SER A 68 3.17 6.61 -8.05
C SER A 68 4.51 7.35 -7.99
N ALA A 69 5.07 7.48 -6.79
CA ALA A 69 6.38 8.11 -6.58
C ALA A 69 7.57 7.33 -7.23
N VAL A 70 7.34 6.11 -7.71
CA VAL A 70 8.31 5.37 -8.53
C VAL A 70 8.42 5.86 -9.98
N ALA A 71 7.48 6.70 -10.45
CA ALA A 71 7.49 7.26 -11.81
C ALA A 71 8.81 7.97 -12.15
N ASP A 72 9.32 8.79 -11.24
CA ASP A 72 10.55 9.55 -11.45
C ASP A 72 11.79 8.65 -11.50
N GLN A 73 11.79 7.54 -10.75
CA GLN A 73 12.86 6.54 -10.80
C GLN A 73 12.85 5.80 -12.15
N VAL A 74 11.67 5.53 -12.71
CA VAL A 74 11.53 4.95 -14.06
C VAL A 74 11.96 5.96 -15.12
N ARG A 75 11.54 7.23 -15.03
CA ARG A 75 11.97 8.30 -15.95
C ARG A 75 13.49 8.43 -15.99
N ALA A 76 14.15 8.57 -14.84
CA ALA A 76 15.61 8.64 -14.75
C ALA A 76 16.32 7.41 -15.34
N ARG A 77 15.72 6.21 -15.19
CA ARG A 77 16.23 4.97 -15.78
C ARG A 77 16.06 4.92 -17.31
N CYS A 78 14.99 5.51 -17.83
CA CYS A 78 14.75 5.63 -19.27
C CYS A 78 15.64 6.71 -19.90
N GLU A 79 15.87 7.84 -19.22
CA GLU A 79 16.84 8.88 -19.62
C GLU A 79 18.25 8.32 -19.78
N ALA A 80 18.66 7.40 -18.89
CA ALA A 80 19.94 6.69 -18.99
C ALA A 80 20.08 5.77 -20.23
N ARG A 81 18.99 5.47 -20.96
CA ARG A 81 19.03 4.77 -22.26
C ARG A 81 19.26 5.73 -23.45
N GLY A 82 19.14 7.04 -23.24
CA GLY A 82 19.30 8.08 -24.26
C GLY A 82 17.99 8.80 -24.59
N ALA A 83 18.07 10.12 -24.79
CA ALA A 83 16.92 11.04 -24.89
C ALA A 83 15.87 10.64 -25.94
N SER A 84 16.27 10.04 -27.07
CA SER A 84 15.36 9.63 -28.14
C SER A 84 14.51 8.39 -27.83
N GLN A 85 14.75 7.70 -26.71
CA GLN A 85 14.04 6.48 -26.30
C GLN A 85 13.23 6.64 -25.02
N VAL A 86 13.23 7.83 -24.39
CA VAL A 86 12.66 8.03 -23.05
C VAL A 86 11.16 7.74 -23.02
N GLU A 87 10.38 8.38 -23.90
CA GLU A 87 8.93 8.18 -23.98
C GLU A 87 8.56 6.73 -24.31
N ALA A 88 9.23 6.11 -25.29
CA ALA A 88 8.98 4.72 -25.64
C ALA A 88 9.28 3.75 -24.48
N CYS A 89 10.33 4.02 -23.71
CA CYS A 89 10.69 3.28 -22.50
C CYS A 89 9.69 3.50 -21.36
N ILE A 90 9.16 4.71 -21.19
CA ILE A 90 8.14 5.01 -20.18
C ILE A 90 6.82 4.31 -20.53
N GLU A 91 6.37 4.37 -21.78
CA GLU A 91 5.14 3.68 -22.23
C GLU A 91 5.28 2.15 -22.18
N GLU A 92 6.46 1.58 -22.50
CA GLU A 92 6.77 0.15 -22.28
C GLU A 92 6.60 -0.23 -20.80
N MET A 93 7.12 0.60 -19.89
CA MET A 93 7.04 0.36 -18.45
C MET A 93 5.61 0.54 -17.90
N ILE A 94 4.83 1.49 -18.42
CA ILE A 94 3.41 1.67 -18.06
C ILE A 94 2.58 0.47 -18.53
N ALA A 95 2.77 0.03 -19.78
CA ALA A 95 2.05 -1.12 -20.32
C ALA A 95 2.37 -2.42 -19.54
N SER A 96 3.62 -2.60 -19.12
CA SER A 96 4.04 -3.69 -18.25
C SER A 96 3.42 -3.60 -16.84
N ALA A 97 3.34 -2.39 -16.28
CA ALA A 97 2.79 -2.13 -14.95
C ALA A 97 1.26 -2.28 -14.87
N ALA A 98 0.53 -2.05 -15.96
CA ALA A 98 -0.94 -2.11 -16.00
C ALA A 98 -1.54 -3.50 -15.70
N GLY A 99 -0.73 -4.57 -15.75
CA GLY A 99 -1.13 -5.91 -15.33
C GLY A 99 -1.00 -6.17 -13.82
N GLU A 100 -0.35 -5.28 -13.06
CA GLU A 100 -0.11 -5.44 -11.62
C GLU A 100 -1.20 -4.75 -10.78
N GLY A 101 -1.49 -5.28 -9.59
CA GLY A 101 -2.50 -4.69 -8.71
C GLY A 101 -2.73 -5.43 -7.40
N VAL A 102 -3.75 -4.97 -6.67
CA VAL A 102 -4.25 -5.56 -5.43
C VAL A 102 -5.76 -5.75 -5.50
N ALA A 103 -6.30 -6.70 -4.73
CA ALA A 103 -7.73 -6.95 -4.66
C ALA A 103 -8.17 -7.24 -3.23
N PHE A 104 -9.39 -6.82 -2.91
CA PHE A 104 -10.03 -7.01 -1.61
C PHE A 104 -11.37 -7.73 -1.79
N SER A 105 -11.66 -8.70 -0.93
CA SER A 105 -12.95 -9.41 -0.93
C SER A 105 -13.33 -9.88 0.47
N PRO A 106 -14.61 -9.83 0.88
CA PRO A 106 -15.04 -10.33 2.19
C PRO A 106 -14.70 -11.82 2.38
N ALA A 107 -14.17 -12.19 3.54
CA ALA A 107 -13.81 -13.57 3.88
C ALA A 107 -14.60 -14.16 5.08
N GLY A 108 -15.48 -13.37 5.71
CA GLY A 108 -16.22 -13.74 6.92
C GLY A 108 -15.47 -13.35 8.21
N ASP A 109 -16.16 -13.41 9.37
CA ASP A 109 -15.57 -13.18 10.71
C ASP A 109 -14.81 -11.84 10.90
N GLY A 110 -15.22 -10.81 10.14
CA GLY A 110 -14.55 -9.50 10.08
C GLY A 110 -13.16 -9.55 9.44
N LEU A 111 -12.91 -10.57 8.60
CA LEU A 111 -11.69 -10.72 7.80
C LEU A 111 -11.98 -10.36 6.34
N THR A 112 -10.99 -9.72 5.72
CA THR A 112 -10.94 -9.49 4.27
C THR A 112 -9.86 -10.37 3.68
N ARG A 113 -10.12 -11.00 2.53
CA ARG A 113 -9.09 -11.59 1.68
C ARG A 113 -8.41 -10.46 0.91
N PHE A 114 -7.13 -10.26 1.20
CA PHE A 114 -6.21 -9.44 0.40
C PHE A 114 -5.49 -10.33 -0.62
N VAL A 115 -5.43 -9.86 -1.86
CA VAL A 115 -4.64 -10.45 -2.94
C VAL A 115 -3.72 -9.37 -3.52
N SER A 116 -2.47 -9.72 -3.81
CA SER A 116 -1.66 -8.99 -4.79
C SER A 116 -1.39 -9.89 -5.99
N TYR A 117 -1.50 -9.32 -7.19
CA TYR A 117 -1.40 -10.04 -8.45
C TYR A 117 -0.56 -9.30 -9.49
N ALA A 118 -0.11 -10.07 -10.49
CA ALA A 118 0.34 -9.59 -11.79
C ALA A 118 -0.46 -10.30 -12.89
N GLN A 119 -0.41 -9.80 -14.12
CA GLN A 119 -0.85 -10.53 -15.32
C GLN A 119 0.37 -11.08 -16.04
N GLU A 120 0.37 -12.40 -16.30
CA GLU A 120 1.38 -13.07 -17.12
C GLU A 120 0.66 -13.86 -18.21
N GLU A 121 1.04 -13.65 -19.48
CA GLU A 121 0.43 -14.30 -20.65
C GLU A 121 -1.11 -14.14 -20.77
N GLY A 122 -1.68 -13.11 -20.14
CA GLY A 122 -3.12 -12.83 -20.09
C GLY A 122 -3.85 -13.43 -18.87
N GLU A 123 -3.15 -14.23 -18.06
CA GLU A 123 -3.69 -14.88 -16.87
C GLU A 123 -3.32 -14.13 -15.58
N ARG A 124 -4.22 -14.10 -14.59
CA ARG A 124 -3.96 -13.45 -13.30
C ARG A 124 -3.10 -14.36 -12.40
N VAL A 125 -1.83 -14.00 -12.23
CA VAL A 125 -0.90 -14.68 -11.32
C VAL A 125 -0.97 -14.04 -9.93
N ILE A 126 -1.59 -14.74 -8.99
CA ILE A 126 -1.58 -14.35 -7.56
C ILE A 126 -0.16 -14.48 -7.01
N LEU A 127 0.42 -13.35 -6.60
CA LEU A 127 1.74 -13.23 -5.97
C LEU A 127 1.65 -13.46 -4.46
N ILE A 128 0.66 -12.83 -3.82
CA ILE A 128 0.38 -12.92 -2.38
C ILE A 128 -1.14 -13.08 -2.21
N GLU A 129 -1.56 -13.95 -1.31
CA GLU A 129 -2.93 -14.03 -0.83
C GLU A 129 -2.91 -14.20 0.70
N ALA A 130 -3.69 -13.39 1.41
CA ALA A 130 -3.80 -13.46 2.86
C ALA A 130 -5.22 -13.09 3.33
N LEU A 131 -5.60 -13.60 4.50
CA LEU A 131 -6.66 -12.99 5.30
C LEU A 131 -6.05 -11.90 6.17
N VAL A 132 -6.71 -10.75 6.19
CA VAL A 132 -6.28 -9.55 6.89
C VAL A 132 -7.43 -8.95 7.69
N ARG A 133 -7.09 -8.13 8.70
CA ARG A 133 -7.99 -7.16 9.31
C ARG A 133 -7.57 -5.75 8.93
N PHE A 134 -8.55 -4.86 8.93
CA PHE A 134 -8.36 -3.42 8.80
C PHE A 134 -8.46 -2.79 10.19
N GLU A 135 -7.50 -1.93 10.53
CA GLU A 135 -7.55 -1.05 11.70
C GLU A 135 -7.59 0.39 11.19
N ASP A 136 -8.64 1.13 11.53
CA ASP A 136 -8.80 2.53 11.15
C ASP A 136 -7.85 3.41 12.00
N LEU A 137 -7.00 4.20 11.35
CA LEU A 137 -6.02 5.05 12.00
C LEU A 137 -6.38 6.54 12.00
N GLY A 138 -7.48 6.96 11.35
CA GLY A 138 -7.78 8.39 11.16
C GLY A 138 -7.55 8.88 9.73
N ASP A 139 -8.26 9.95 9.36
CA ASP A 139 -8.01 10.78 8.17
C ASP A 139 -7.90 10.06 6.80
N GLY A 140 -8.50 8.87 6.67
CA GLY A 140 -8.45 8.04 5.45
C GLY A 140 -7.39 6.93 5.50
N LEU A 141 -6.55 6.91 6.52
CA LEU A 141 -5.49 5.95 6.72
C LEU A 141 -6.01 4.67 7.39
N VAL A 142 -5.70 3.52 6.79
CA VAL A 142 -6.06 2.18 7.28
C VAL A 142 -4.79 1.35 7.40
N GLU A 143 -4.58 0.73 8.56
CA GLU A 143 -3.57 -0.32 8.74
C GLU A 143 -4.14 -1.68 8.33
N ILE A 144 -3.43 -2.38 7.46
CA ILE A 144 -3.67 -3.78 7.15
C ILE A 144 -2.80 -4.64 8.07
N ARG A 145 -3.46 -5.50 8.83
CA ARG A 145 -2.83 -6.51 9.69
C ARG A 145 -3.03 -7.91 9.10
N GLY A 146 -1.93 -8.61 8.86
CA GLY A 146 -1.96 -10.00 8.39
C GLY A 146 -2.38 -10.98 9.49
N GLU A 147 -3.49 -11.70 9.28
CA GLU A 147 -3.98 -12.74 10.19
C GLU A 147 -3.55 -14.15 9.73
N ARG A 148 -3.64 -14.42 8.42
CA ARG A 148 -3.27 -15.74 7.85
C ARG A 148 -2.84 -15.63 6.40
N LEU A 149 -1.60 -16.02 6.10
CA LEU A 149 -1.15 -16.21 4.71
C LEU A 149 -1.83 -17.45 4.09
N LEU A 150 -2.31 -17.31 2.86
CA LEU A 150 -2.92 -18.38 2.05
C LEU A 150 -2.01 -18.77 0.88
N LYS A 151 -1.35 -17.80 0.23
CA LYS A 151 -0.39 -18.02 -0.87
C LYS A 151 0.71 -16.96 -0.86
N GLY A 152 1.89 -17.32 -1.35
CA GLY A 152 2.98 -16.40 -1.64
C GLY A 152 4.16 -16.48 -0.67
N PRO A 153 5.21 -15.66 -0.87
CA PRO A 153 6.22 -15.42 0.16
C PRO A 153 5.56 -14.92 1.45
N LYS A 154 6.19 -15.21 2.59
CA LYS A 154 5.64 -14.86 3.90
C LYS A 154 5.53 -13.34 4.04
N LEU A 155 4.30 -12.81 3.98
CA LEU A 155 3.95 -11.58 4.70
C LEU A 155 4.40 -11.79 6.16
N PRO A 156 5.39 -11.04 6.67
CA PRO A 156 5.65 -11.04 8.09
C PRO A 156 4.35 -10.55 8.74
N LEU A 157 3.78 -11.34 9.66
CA LEU A 157 2.48 -11.03 10.28
C LEU A 157 2.59 -9.79 11.22
N ASP A 158 3.83 -9.38 11.46
CA ASP A 158 4.32 -8.16 12.10
C ASP A 158 4.52 -6.98 11.12
N THR A 159 4.49 -7.20 9.81
CA THR A 159 4.51 -6.10 8.81
C THR A 159 3.14 -5.45 8.71
N ARG A 160 3.07 -4.23 9.22
CA ARG A 160 1.96 -3.30 9.06
C ARG A 160 2.06 -2.65 7.68
N LEU A 161 1.05 -2.85 6.84
CA LEU A 161 0.91 -2.11 5.57
C LEU A 161 -0.07 -0.97 5.78
N LEU A 162 0.31 0.25 5.44
CA LEU A 162 -0.56 1.41 5.51
C LEU A 162 -1.19 1.67 4.13
N ILE A 163 -2.51 1.80 4.10
CA ILE A 163 -3.27 2.24 2.94
C ILE A 163 -3.94 3.59 3.26
N ASP A 164 -3.63 4.58 2.45
CA ASP A 164 -4.32 5.87 2.41
C ASP A 164 -5.45 5.77 1.37
N VAL A 165 -6.70 5.80 1.83
CA VAL A 165 -7.90 5.77 0.98
C VAL A 165 -8.23 7.21 0.57
N VAL A 166 -7.78 7.58 -0.61
CA VAL A 166 -7.92 8.95 -1.16
C VAL A 166 -9.38 9.24 -1.52
N ASP A 167 -10.04 8.28 -2.17
CA ASP A 167 -11.46 8.31 -2.52
C ASP A 167 -12.01 6.87 -2.72
N GLU A 168 -13.22 6.70 -3.26
CA GLU A 168 -13.82 5.37 -3.45
C GLU A 168 -13.10 4.53 -4.52
N ASP A 169 -12.37 5.19 -5.43
CA ASP A 169 -11.74 4.59 -6.60
C ASP A 169 -10.20 4.68 -6.57
N THR A 170 -9.60 5.36 -5.59
CA THR A 170 -8.16 5.56 -5.50
C THR A 170 -7.64 5.25 -4.10
N ILE A 171 -6.65 4.36 -4.04
CA ILE A 171 -5.91 4.04 -2.83
C ILE A 171 -4.40 4.23 -3.06
N ALA A 172 -3.67 4.58 -2.02
CA ALA A 172 -2.23 4.62 -2.03
C ALA A 172 -1.64 3.76 -0.91
N MET A 173 -0.59 3.00 -1.22
CA MET A 173 0.15 2.19 -0.25
C MET A 173 1.50 2.85 0.03
N ASP A 174 1.72 3.19 1.30
CA ASP A 174 2.97 3.79 1.77
C ASP A 174 3.82 2.77 2.54
N LYS A 175 5.12 2.74 2.21
CA LYS A 175 6.11 1.97 2.96
C LYS A 175 6.57 2.81 4.14
N GLN A 176 6.24 2.39 5.37
CA GLN A 176 6.48 3.15 6.61
C GLN A 176 7.88 3.81 6.69
N PRO A 177 7.95 5.11 7.05
CA PRO A 177 9.17 5.72 7.53
C PRO A 177 9.68 4.96 8.77
N GLY A 178 10.85 4.34 8.65
CA GLY A 178 11.44 3.48 9.71
C GLY A 178 11.85 2.10 9.22
N ALA A 179 11.29 1.60 8.11
CA ALA A 179 11.68 0.36 7.46
C ALA A 179 13.06 0.44 6.77
N HIS A 180 14.14 0.59 7.57
CA HIS A 180 15.54 0.83 7.19
C HIS A 180 15.83 2.08 6.31
N PRO A 181 16.85 2.90 6.64
CA PRO A 181 17.16 4.14 5.91
C PRO A 181 17.69 3.95 4.47
N ARG A 182 17.87 2.70 4.00
CA ARG A 182 18.23 2.39 2.60
C ARG A 182 17.03 2.03 1.72
N SER A 183 15.84 1.96 2.28
CA SER A 183 14.70 1.28 1.65
C SER A 183 13.70 2.22 0.96
N GLY A 184 14.03 3.52 0.89
CA GLY A 184 13.39 4.58 0.11
C GLY A 184 11.92 4.33 -0.23
N GLY A 185 11.05 4.41 0.78
CA GLY A 185 9.63 4.13 0.61
C GLY A 185 8.99 5.06 -0.40
N ALA A 186 8.68 4.52 -1.58
CA ALA A 186 7.94 5.21 -2.61
C ALA A 186 6.45 4.88 -2.47
N ARG A 187 5.61 5.92 -2.39
CA ARG A 187 4.16 5.82 -2.42
C ARG A 187 3.70 5.16 -3.72
N LEU A 188 2.94 4.07 -3.61
CA LEU A 188 2.36 3.34 -4.75
C LEU A 188 0.88 3.66 -4.84
N VAL A 189 0.40 4.14 -5.98
CA VAL A 189 -1.00 4.51 -6.22
C VAL A 189 -1.68 3.44 -7.06
N PHE A 190 -2.93 3.11 -6.70
CA PHE A 190 -3.76 2.14 -7.39
C PHE A 190 -5.16 2.73 -7.60
N HIS A 191 -5.74 2.48 -8.76
CA HIS A 191 -7.12 2.87 -9.07
C HIS A 191 -8.00 1.65 -9.24
N ARG A 192 -9.27 1.77 -8.84
CA ARG A 192 -10.29 0.74 -9.02
C ARG A 192 -10.37 0.37 -10.49
N SER A 193 -10.26 -0.92 -10.78
CA SER A 193 -10.42 -1.45 -12.13
C SER A 193 -11.88 -1.28 -12.56
N ALA A 194 -12.10 -0.86 -13.80
CA ALA A 194 -13.44 -0.89 -14.40
C ALA A 194 -13.89 -2.35 -14.54
N GLU A 195 -15.14 -2.64 -14.15
CA GLU A 195 -15.81 -3.95 -14.31
C GLU A 195 -16.20 -4.24 -15.76
#